data_AF-A0A227J7H9-F1
#
_entry.id   AF-A0A227J7H9-F1
#
_cell.length_a   1.000
_cell.length_b   1.000
_cell.length_c   1.000
_cell.angle_alpha   90.00
_cell.angle_beta   90.00
_cell.angle_gamma   90.00
#
_symmetry.space_group_name_H-M   'P 1'
#
loop_
_entity.id
_entity.type
_entity.pdbx_description
1 polymer ?
#
loop_
_entity_poly.entity_id
_entity_poly.type
_entity_poly.pdbx_seq_one_letter_code
_entity_poly.pdbx_strand_id
1 'polypeptide(L)'
;MFSVQATELNWPEQPFRYYADNDSLKDLLNNFGANYRVSVSVSDKVNDRVSGRFTPEDPAEFLDYLAQVYNLMWYFDGAVLHVYKATETRSRLLQLELLTARELRSTLISTGVWDAR
;
A
#
# COMPACT_ATOMS: atom_id res chain seq x y z
N MET A 1 -10.03 -19.28 8.73
CA MET A 1 -9.59 -18.15 9.58
C MET A 1 -8.76 -17.25 8.67
N PHE A 2 -9.22 -16.04 8.36
CA PHE A 2 -8.49 -15.12 7.48
C PHE A 2 -7.75 -14.12 8.37
N SER A 3 -6.43 -14.29 8.50
CA SER A 3 -5.54 -13.32 9.14
C SER A 3 -5.13 -12.30 8.08
N VAL A 4 -5.58 -11.06 8.22
CA VAL A 4 -5.08 -9.93 7.44
C VAL A 4 -3.93 -9.36 8.25
N GLN A 5 -2.69 -9.79 7.99
CA GLN A 5 -1.53 -9.18 8.62
C GLN A 5 -1.02 -8.08 7.71
N ALA A 6 -0.95 -6.85 8.24
CA ALA A 6 -0.10 -5.83 7.65
C ALA A 6 1.35 -6.31 7.75
N THR A 7 1.81 -6.95 6.68
CA THR A 7 3.13 -7.56 6.62
C THR A 7 4.06 -6.57 5.94
N GLU A 8 5.29 -6.46 6.41
CA GLU A 8 6.32 -5.73 5.69
C GLU A 8 6.57 -6.42 4.33
N LEU A 9 6.68 -5.62 3.27
CA LEU A 9 7.03 -6.16 1.97
C LEU A 9 8.49 -6.61 2.03
N ASN A 10 8.71 -7.92 1.87
CA ASN A 10 10.05 -8.45 1.71
C ASN A 10 10.48 -8.25 0.26
N TRP A 11 11.20 -7.16 0.01
CA TRP A 11 11.67 -6.80 -1.33
C TRP A 11 12.84 -7.68 -1.76
N PRO A 12 12.73 -8.46 -2.85
CA PRO A 12 13.88 -9.11 -3.45
C PRO A 12 14.96 -8.09 -3.83
N GLU A 13 16.23 -8.46 -3.72
CA GLU A 13 17.36 -7.66 -4.24
C GLU A 13 17.36 -7.65 -5.78
N GLN A 14 16.47 -6.86 -6.36
CA GLN A 14 16.33 -6.70 -7.80
C GLN A 14 16.14 -5.22 -8.14
N PRO A 15 16.99 -4.63 -8.99
CA PRO A 15 16.83 -3.22 -9.33
C PRO A 15 15.54 -2.98 -10.11
N PHE A 16 14.84 -1.88 -9.80
CA PHE A 16 13.73 -1.39 -10.61
C PHE A 16 14.20 -0.26 -11.53
N ARG A 17 13.80 -0.32 -12.80
CA ARG A 17 14.06 0.72 -13.79
C ARG A 17 12.82 0.94 -14.62
N TYR A 18 12.36 2.18 -14.68
CA TYR A 18 11.14 2.53 -15.40
C TYR A 18 11.32 3.84 -16.17
N TYR A 19 10.84 3.86 -17.40
CA TYR A 19 10.77 5.08 -18.21
C TYR A 19 9.30 5.31 -18.53
N ALA A 20 8.76 6.40 -17.99
CA ALA A 20 7.38 6.81 -18.17
C ALA A 20 7.32 7.98 -19.16
N ASP A 21 6.47 7.86 -20.18
CA ASP A 21 6.14 8.95 -21.08
C ASP A 21 4.63 9.17 -21.08
N ASN A 22 4.18 9.97 -20.09
CA ASN A 22 2.77 10.20 -19.83
C ASN A 22 2.00 8.89 -19.59
N ASP A 23 2.62 7.94 -18.90
CA ASP A 23 2.02 6.66 -18.52
C ASP A 23 0.94 6.86 -17.45
N SER A 24 0.05 5.88 -17.26
CA SER A 24 -0.81 5.90 -16.08
C SER A 24 0.00 5.52 -14.84
N LEU A 25 -0.26 6.19 -13.71
CA LEU A 25 0.37 5.83 -12.45
C LEU A 25 0.02 4.39 -12.02
N LYS A 26 -1.18 3.94 -12.39
CA LYS A 26 -1.65 2.56 -12.20
C LYS A 26 -0.72 1.56 -12.92
N ASP A 27 -0.32 1.84 -14.16
CA ASP A 27 0.60 0.96 -14.92
C ASP A 27 1.99 0.92 -14.28
N LEU A 28 2.52 2.08 -13.85
CA LEU A 28 3.80 2.14 -13.14
C LEU A 28 3.75 1.28 -11.87
N LEU A 29 2.72 1.42 -11.04
CA LEU A 29 2.54 0.65 -9.79
C LEU A 29 2.41 -0.85 -10.08
N ASN A 30 1.66 -1.24 -11.12
CA ASN A 30 1.55 -2.64 -11.53
C ASN A 30 2.89 -3.22 -12.00
N ASN A 31 3.64 -2.49 -12.82
CA ASN A 31 4.97 -2.90 -13.27
C ASN A 31 5.96 -2.98 -12.12
N PHE A 32 5.87 -2.05 -11.17
CA PHE A 32 6.66 -2.07 -9.93
C PHE A 32 6.38 -3.32 -9.10
N GLY A 33 5.11 -3.63 -8.82
CA GLY A 33 4.77 -4.87 -8.11
C GLY A 33 5.17 -6.13 -8.85
N ALA A 34 4.95 -6.18 -10.18
CA ALA A 34 5.34 -7.31 -11.00
C ALA A 34 6.86 -7.59 -10.95
N ASN A 35 7.70 -6.54 -10.92
CA ASN A 35 9.16 -6.67 -10.76
C ASN A 35 9.53 -7.41 -9.47
N TYR A 36 8.78 -7.17 -8.39
CA TYR A 36 9.02 -7.79 -7.09
C TYR A 36 8.10 -8.99 -6.79
N ARG A 37 7.36 -9.48 -7.80
CA ARG A 37 6.42 -10.61 -7.68
C ARG A 37 5.29 -10.37 -6.68
N VAL A 38 4.88 -9.12 -6.53
CA VAL A 38 3.79 -8.67 -5.66
C VAL A 38 2.59 -8.32 -6.54
N SER A 39 1.43 -8.89 -6.24
CA SER A 39 0.18 -8.48 -6.89
C SER A 39 -0.23 -7.11 -6.40
N VAL A 40 -0.64 -6.21 -7.30
CA VAL A 40 -1.03 -4.85 -6.94
C VAL A 40 -2.50 -4.63 -7.28
N SER A 41 -3.24 -4.08 -6.33
CA SER A 41 -4.62 -3.63 -6.51
C SER A 41 -4.64 -2.12 -6.36
N VAL A 42 -4.96 -1.40 -7.44
CA VAL A 42 -4.96 0.06 -7.46
C VAL A 42 -6.39 0.57 -7.61
N SER A 43 -6.83 1.41 -6.68
CA SER A 43 -8.13 2.08 -6.71
C SER A 43 -8.39 2.80 -8.03
N ASP A 44 -9.63 2.77 -8.51
CA ASP A 44 -10.08 3.52 -9.69
C ASP A 44 -10.07 5.04 -9.49
N LYS A 45 -9.80 5.52 -8.28
CA LYS A 45 -9.57 6.96 -8.03
C LYS A 45 -8.13 7.40 -8.29
N VAL A 46 -7.20 6.46 -8.50
CA VAL A 46 -5.81 6.76 -8.90
C VAL A 46 -5.77 6.87 -10.43
N ASN A 47 -6.04 8.08 -10.93
CA ASN A 47 -6.14 8.41 -12.36
C ASN A 47 -4.99 9.31 -12.83
N ASP A 48 -3.97 9.49 -11.99
CA ASP A 48 -2.83 10.35 -12.26
C ASP A 48 -1.97 9.80 -13.40
N ARG A 49 -1.25 10.71 -14.04
CA ARG A 49 -0.26 10.38 -15.05
C ARG A 49 1.14 10.67 -14.53
N VAL A 50 2.11 9.92 -15.03
CA VAL A 50 3.51 9.99 -14.62
C VAL A 50 4.40 10.09 -15.84
N SER A 51 5.40 10.95 -15.76
CA SER A 51 6.46 11.09 -16.76
C SER A 51 7.79 11.19 -16.05
N GLY A 52 8.82 10.59 -16.63
CA GLY A 52 10.17 10.65 -16.08
C GLY A 52 10.90 9.31 -16.18
N ARG A 53 12.12 9.31 -15.68
CA ARG A 53 12.97 8.12 -15.61
C ARG A 53 13.24 7.80 -14.15
N PHE A 54 12.86 6.60 -13.73
CA PHE A 54 12.99 6.13 -12.36
C PHE A 54 14.02 5.01 -12.31
N THR A 55 15.01 5.17 -11.44
CA THR A 55 16.03 4.17 -11.12
C THR A 55 16.31 4.18 -9.62
N PRO A 56 15.31 3.87 -8.78
CA PRO A 56 15.49 3.90 -7.34
C PRO A 56 16.50 2.84 -6.87
N GLU A 57 17.25 3.18 -5.82
CA GLU A 57 18.15 2.24 -5.14
C GLU A 57 17.36 1.34 -4.17
N ASP A 58 16.39 1.93 -3.45
CA ASP A 58 15.52 1.22 -2.51
C ASP A 58 14.06 1.21 -3.00
N PRO A 59 13.42 0.03 -3.13
CA PRO A 59 12.02 -0.07 -3.55
C PRO A 59 11.01 0.48 -2.54
N ALA A 60 11.24 0.32 -1.25
CA ALA A 60 10.36 0.85 -0.21
C ALA A 60 10.37 2.39 -0.26
N GLU A 61 11.55 2.99 -0.32
CA GLU A 61 11.68 4.45 -0.44
C GLU A 61 11.00 4.97 -1.71
N PHE A 62 11.08 4.22 -2.82
CA PHE A 62 10.41 4.60 -4.06
C PHE A 62 8.89 4.55 -3.96
N LEU A 63 8.34 3.50 -3.33
CA LEU A 63 6.90 3.39 -3.11
C LEU A 63 6.41 4.52 -2.20
N ASP A 64 7.16 4.84 -1.15
CA ASP A 64 6.84 5.95 -0.24
C ASP A 64 6.93 7.31 -0.92
N TYR A 65 7.93 7.51 -1.79
CA TYR A 65 8.03 8.69 -2.64
C TYR A 65 6.80 8.85 -3.54
N LEU A 66 6.37 7.79 -4.23
CA LEU A 66 5.16 7.83 -5.05
C LEU A 66 3.93 8.14 -4.21
N ALA A 67 3.83 7.54 -3.02
CA ALA A 67 2.73 7.80 -2.11
C ALA A 67 2.66 9.26 -1.67
N GLN A 68 3.81 9.86 -1.35
CA GLN A 68 3.89 11.27 -0.98
C GLN A 68 3.52 12.19 -2.15
N VAL A 69 4.11 11.99 -3.32
CA VAL A 69 3.92 12.89 -4.48
C VAL A 69 2.49 12.84 -5.02
N TYR A 70 1.89 11.65 -5.07
CA TYR A 70 0.56 11.45 -5.65
C TYR A 70 -0.56 11.38 -4.61
N ASN A 71 -0.26 11.69 -3.34
CA ASN A 71 -1.19 11.66 -2.23
C ASN A 71 -1.92 10.29 -2.13
N LEU A 72 -1.12 9.22 -2.07
CA LEU A 72 -1.58 7.85 -1.96
C LEU A 72 -1.43 7.33 -0.53
N MET A 73 -2.24 6.34 -0.21
CA MET A 73 -2.05 5.44 0.93
C MET A 73 -1.91 4.03 0.37
N TRP A 74 -1.06 3.23 1.00
CA TRP A 74 -0.88 1.84 0.61
C TRP A 74 -0.79 0.93 1.83
N TYR A 75 -1.23 -0.32 1.66
CA TYR A 75 -1.01 -1.38 2.65
C TYR A 75 -0.83 -2.72 1.95
N PHE A 76 -0.10 -3.63 2.58
CA PHE A 76 0.12 -5.00 2.10
C PHE A 76 -0.52 -5.98 3.07
N ASP A 77 -1.43 -6.82 2.60
CA ASP A 77 -2.16 -7.79 3.43
C ASP A 77 -1.49 -9.16 3.55
N GLY A 78 -0.27 -9.30 3.02
CA GLY A 78 0.46 -10.56 2.91
C GLY A 78 0.35 -11.22 1.53
N ALA A 79 -0.56 -10.76 0.66
CA ALA A 79 -0.73 -11.28 -0.70
C ALA A 79 -0.79 -10.17 -1.77
N VAL A 80 -1.49 -9.08 -1.47
CA VAL A 80 -1.77 -7.98 -2.41
C VAL A 80 -1.35 -6.65 -1.80
N LEU A 81 -0.61 -5.87 -2.57
CA LEU A 81 -0.33 -4.46 -2.28
C LEU A 81 -1.53 -3.64 -2.76
N HIS A 82 -2.28 -3.10 -1.81
CA HIS A 82 -3.42 -2.24 -2.12
C HIS A 82 -3.00 -0.78 -2.07
N VAL A 83 -3.39 -0.01 -3.10
CA VAL A 83 -3.05 1.41 -3.25
C VAL A 83 -4.30 2.24 -3.52
N TYR A 84 -4.48 3.30 -2.74
CA TYR A 84 -5.66 4.19 -2.78
C TYR A 84 -5.23 5.65 -2.75
N LYS A 85 -6.11 6.57 -3.13
CA LYS A 85 -5.93 7.98 -2.79
C LYS A 85 -6.10 8.16 -1.28
N ALA A 86 -5.27 8.99 -0.65
CA ALA A 86 -5.40 9.29 0.78
C ALA A 86 -6.76 9.91 1.13
N THR A 87 -7.41 10.58 0.18
CA THR A 87 -8.76 11.12 0.30
C THR A 87 -9.86 10.05 0.38
N GLU A 88 -9.53 8.79 0.13
CA GLU A 88 -10.45 7.65 0.28
C GLU A 88 -10.50 7.11 1.70
N THR A 89 -9.50 7.46 2.53
CA THR A 89 -9.47 7.07 3.92
C THR A 89 -10.61 7.72 4.68
N ARG A 90 -11.40 6.92 5.38
CA ARG A 90 -12.52 7.38 6.21
C ARG A 90 -12.29 6.98 7.66
N SER A 91 -12.24 7.97 8.54
CA SER A 91 -12.36 7.74 9.98
C SER A 91 -13.82 7.44 10.32
N ARG A 92 -14.07 6.36 11.05
CA ARG A 92 -15.39 6.02 11.58
C ARG A 92 -15.30 5.89 13.10
N LEU A 93 -16.21 6.56 13.80
CA LEU A 93 -16.40 6.32 15.23
C LEU A 93 -17.15 4.99 15.39
N LEU A 94 -16.54 4.04 16.10
CA LEU A 94 -17.15 2.77 16.44
C LEU A 94 -17.66 2.87 17.88
N GLN A 95 -18.98 2.74 18.06
CA GLN A 95 -19.56 2.57 19.38
C GLN A 95 -19.43 1.10 19.79
N LEU A 96 -18.78 0.87 20.92
CA LEU A 96 -18.54 -0.48 21.43
C LEU A 96 -19.54 -0.76 22.54
N GLU A 97 -20.37 -1.78 22.35
CA GLU A 97 -21.38 -2.18 23.35
C GLU A 97 -20.89 -3.34 24.23
N LEU A 98 -20.05 -4.21 23.69
CA LEU A 98 -19.64 -5.47 24.33
C LEU A 98 -18.17 -5.50 24.75
N LEU A 99 -17.36 -4.55 24.27
CA LEU A 99 -15.92 -4.50 24.50
C LEU A 99 -15.51 -3.07 24.84
N THR A 100 -14.50 -2.92 25.70
CA THR A 100 -13.79 -1.66 25.83
C THR A 100 -12.89 -1.42 24.62
N ALA A 101 -12.55 -0.15 24.36
CA ALA A 101 -11.59 0.19 23.30
C ALA A 101 -10.23 -0.52 23.49
N ARG A 102 -9.84 -0.77 24.74
CA ARG A 102 -8.62 -1.52 25.08
C ARG A 102 -8.72 -2.98 24.65
N GLU A 103 -9.83 -3.65 24.92
CA GLU A 103 -10.04 -5.06 24.53
C GLU A 103 -10.14 -5.22 23.01
N LEU A 104 -10.81 -4.29 22.33
CA LEU A 104 -10.82 -4.25 20.87
C LEU A 104 -9.39 -4.12 20.32
N ARG A 105 -8.61 -3.15 20.82
CA ARG A 105 -7.21 -2.96 20.39
C ARG A 105 -6.37 -4.21 20.63
N SER A 106 -6.46 -4.82 21.83
CA SER A 106 -5.74 -6.05 22.14
C SER A 106 -6.11 -7.20 21.21
N THR A 107 -7.39 -7.30 20.83
CA THR A 107 -7.89 -8.33 19.89
C THR A 107 -7.37 -8.08 18.47
N LEU A 108 -7.37 -6.84 18.00
CA LEU A 108 -6.82 -6.50 16.68
C LEU A 108 -5.32 -6.80 16.61
N ILE A 109 -4.59 -6.55 17.70
CA ILE A 109 -3.16 -6.90 17.79
C ILE A 109 -2.97 -8.42 17.82
N SER A 110 -3.72 -9.14 18.66
CA SER A 110 -3.54 -10.60 18.80
C SER A 110 -3.94 -11.39 17.55
N THR A 111 -4.81 -10.83 16.72
CA THR A 111 -5.24 -11.41 15.44
C THR A 111 -4.36 -10.97 14.26
N GLY A 112 -3.40 -10.06 14.48
CA GLY A 112 -2.50 -9.55 13.46
C GLY A 112 -3.11 -8.50 12.52
N VAL A 113 -4.38 -8.12 12.73
CA VAL A 113 -5.11 -7.14 11.90
C VAL A 113 -4.70 -5.70 12.16
N TRP A 114 -4.07 -5.45 13.31
CA TRP A 114 -3.57 -4.12 13.64
C TRP A 114 -2.36 -3.73 12.78
N ASP A 115 -2.52 -2.71 11.94
CA ASP A 115 -1.44 -1.97 11.31
C ASP A 115 -1.17 -0.69 12.10
N ALA A 116 0.09 -0.46 12.49
CA ALA A 116 0.50 0.70 13.29
C ALA A 116 0.93 1.91 12.45
N ARG A 117 0.97 1.77 11.11
CA ARG A 117 1.36 2.82 10.19
C ARG A 117 0.40 4.01 10.18
#